data_AF-A0A7X6C8F9-F1
#
_entry.id   AF-A0A7X6C8F9-F1
#
_cell.length_a   1.000
_cell.length_b   1.000
_cell.length_c   1.000
_cell.angle_alpha   90.00
_cell.angle_beta   90.00
_cell.angle_gamma   90.00
#
_symmetry.space_group_name_H-M   'P 1'
#
loop_
_entity.id
_entity.type
_entity.pdbx_description
1 polymer ?
#
loop_
_entity_poly.entity_id
_entity_poly.type
_entity_poly.pdbx_seq_one_letter_code
_entity_poly.pdbx_strand_id
1 'polypeptide(L)'
;METADEAGFSRTFLMILESGEAKVCGFYTLSASTIPVKELPDEYKQPLPFPIPAILIGQFAIDRVWQGQGISRLLLADAYPQ
;
A
#
# COMPACT_ATOMS: atom_id res chain seq x y z
N MET A 1 -25.52 20.31 1.44
CA MET A 1 -25.15 19.39 0.36
C MET A 1 -23.87 18.72 0.81
N GLU A 2 -24.02 17.71 1.65
CA GLU A 2 -22.93 16.88 2.15
C GLU A 2 -23.08 15.57 1.39
N THR A 3 -22.46 15.51 0.21
CA THR A 3 -22.40 14.28 -0.56
C THR A 3 -21.27 13.45 0.01
N ALA A 4 -21.68 12.40 0.71
CA ALA A 4 -20.83 11.40 1.31
C ALA A 4 -19.93 10.74 0.26
N ASP A 5 -18.62 10.76 0.54
CA ASP A 5 -17.56 9.94 -0.07
C ASP A 5 -17.77 8.44 0.24
N GLU A 6 -18.87 7.84 -0.22
CA GLU A 6 -19.18 6.40 -0.05
C GLU A 6 -18.66 5.61 -1.28
N ALA A 7 -17.61 4.80 -1.25
CA ALA A 7 -16.90 4.19 -0.13
C ALA A 7 -15.40 3.95 -0.46
N GLY A 8 -14.52 4.63 0.30
CA GLY A 8 -13.08 4.41 0.32
C GLY A 8 -12.69 3.13 1.06
N PHE A 9 -13.01 1.96 0.50
CA PHE A 9 -12.63 0.68 1.10
C PHE A 9 -11.15 0.38 0.87
N SER A 10 -10.38 0.35 1.95
CA SER A 10 -9.03 -0.20 1.92
C SER A 10 -9.06 -1.71 1.65
N ARG A 11 -8.14 -2.20 0.82
CA ARG A 11 -7.96 -3.63 0.56
C ARG A 11 -6.72 -4.14 1.27
N THR A 12 -6.88 -5.17 2.10
CA THR A 12 -5.76 -5.83 2.77
C THR A 12 -5.42 -7.13 2.06
N PHE A 13 -4.15 -7.29 1.73
CA PHE A 13 -3.59 -8.47 1.08
C PHE A 13 -2.73 -9.22 2.08
N LEU A 14 -2.91 -10.54 2.15
CA LEU A 14 -2.22 -11.42 3.09
C LEU A 14 -1.31 -12.38 2.31
N MET A 15 -0.08 -12.53 2.75
CA MET A 15 0.78 -13.63 2.30
C MET A 15 0.60 -14.81 3.24
N ILE A 16 0.09 -15.92 2.72
CA ILE A 16 -0.21 -17.14 3.46
C ILE A 16 0.74 -18.24 3.02
N LEU A 17 1.31 -18.98 3.98
CA LEU A 17 2.03 -20.21 3.68
C LEU A 17 1.07 -21.39 3.55
N GLU A 18 1.20 -22.13 2.47
CA GLU A 18 0.52 -23.40 2.26
C GLU A 18 1.27 -24.52 3.01
N SER A 19 1.10 -24.58 4.33
CA SER A 19 1.70 -25.65 5.15
C SER A 19 0.72 -26.19 6.20
N GLY A 20 -0.33 -26.91 5.76
CA GLY A 20 -1.27 -27.64 6.63
C GLY A 20 -2.19 -26.78 7.52
N GLU A 21 -1.68 -25.67 8.05
CA GLU A 21 -2.36 -24.59 8.73
C GLU A 21 -2.04 -23.28 7.99
N ALA A 22 -3.07 -22.49 7.66
CA ALA A 22 -2.88 -21.20 7.01
C ALA A 22 -2.19 -20.22 7.96
N LYS A 23 -0.89 -19.96 7.71
CA LYS A 23 -0.09 -19.00 8.50
C LYS A 23 0.19 -17.75 7.70
N VAL A 24 -0.22 -16.60 8.24
CA VAL A 24 0.04 -15.28 7.65
C VAL A 24 1.48 -14.87 7.96
N CYS A 25 2.30 -14.66 6.94
CA CYS A 25 3.70 -14.23 7.08
C CYS A 25 3.86 -12.72 7.03
N GLY A 26 2.90 -12.04 6.41
CA GLY A 26 2.89 -10.59 6.30
C GLY A 26 1.66 -10.11 5.56
N PHE A 27 1.45 -8.80 5.62
CA PHE A 27 0.32 -8.17 4.97
C PHE A 27 0.64 -6.72 4.60
N TYR A 28 -0.15 -6.20 3.67
CA TYR A 28 -0.21 -4.78 3.38
C TYR A 28 -1.66 -4.35 3.09
N THR A 29 -1.94 -3.08 3.32
CA THR A 29 -3.27 -2.49 3.08
C THR A 29 -3.15 -1.32 2.12
N LEU A 30 -3.90 -1.37 1.01
CA LEU A 30 -3.96 -0.32 -0.01
C LEU A 30 -5.27 0.47 0.07
N SER A 31 -5.19 1.78 -0.10
CA SER A 31 -6.34 2.65 -0.36
C SER A 31 -6.04 3.68 -1.44
N ALA A 32 -7.08 4.11 -2.15
CA ALA A 32 -6.96 5.24 -3.07
C ALA A 32 -6.64 6.52 -2.29
N SER A 33 -5.73 7.33 -2.81
CA SER A 33 -5.30 8.58 -2.17
C SER A 33 -4.83 9.61 -3.21
N THR A 34 -4.50 10.80 -2.75
CA THR A 34 -3.90 11.85 -3.59
C THR A 34 -2.80 12.58 -2.81
N ILE A 35 -1.76 13.03 -3.51
CA ILE A 35 -0.65 13.79 -2.92
C ILE A 35 -0.80 15.28 -3.28
N PRO A 36 -0.88 16.19 -2.29
CA PRO A 36 -0.82 17.62 -2.54
C PRO A 36 0.56 18.07 -3.04
N VAL A 37 0.62 18.93 -4.07
CA VAL A 37 1.88 19.47 -4.61
C VAL A 37 2.75 20.19 -3.56
N LYS A 38 2.13 20.79 -2.54
CA LYS A 38 2.85 21.43 -1.42
C LYS A 38 3.71 20.45 -0.61
N GLU A 39 3.42 19.14 -0.67
CA GLU A 39 4.14 18.07 0.04
C GLU A 39 5.21 17.41 -0.81
N LEU A 40 5.32 17.77 -2.10
CA LEU A 40 6.35 17.22 -2.99
C LEU A 40 7.72 17.89 -2.73
N PRO A 41 8.79 17.08 -2.61
CA PRO A 41 10.15 17.58 -2.71
C PRO A 41 10.39 18.33 -4.01
N ASP A 42 11.26 19.34 -3.99
CA ASP A 42 11.51 20.23 -5.13
C ASP A 42 11.96 19.49 -6.40
N GLU A 43 12.69 18.38 -6.24
CA GLU A 43 13.16 17.53 -7.33
C GLU A 43 12.04 16.85 -8.14
N TYR A 44 10.83 16.75 -7.59
CA TYR A 44 9.66 16.15 -8.24
C TYR A 44 8.65 17.19 -8.74
N LYS A 45 8.95 18.50 -8.62
CA LYS A 45 8.09 19.59 -9.10
C LYS A 45 8.23 19.78 -10.62
N GLN A 46 7.77 18.77 -11.36
CA GLN A 46 7.58 18.81 -12.80
C GLN A 46 6.13 19.24 -13.09
N PRO A 47 5.76 19.65 -14.31
CA PRO A 47 4.35 19.85 -14.66
C PRO A 47 3.59 18.52 -14.52
N LEU A 48 2.88 18.36 -13.40
CA LEU A 48 2.13 17.17 -13.02
C LEU A 48 0.64 17.50 -12.85
N PRO A 49 -0.27 16.55 -13.11
CA PRO A 49 -1.69 16.71 -12.82
C PRO A 49 -1.92 16.95 -11.33
N PHE A 50 -2.83 17.87 -11.01
CA PHE A 50 -3.12 18.26 -9.63
C PHE A 50 -4.57 17.92 -9.25
N PRO A 51 -4.81 17.25 -8.09
CA PRO A 51 -3.81 16.63 -7.20
C PRO A 51 -3.19 15.38 -7.84
N ILE A 52 -2.01 14.97 -7.37
CA ILE A 52 -1.34 13.79 -7.93
C ILE A 52 -2.07 12.53 -7.46
N PRO A 53 -2.57 11.68 -8.36
CA PRO A 53 -3.18 10.40 -7.99
C PRO A 53 -2.16 9.49 -7.31
N ALA A 54 -2.54 8.85 -6.21
CA ALA A 54 -1.66 7.96 -5.46
C ALA A 54 -2.42 6.74 -4.90
N ILE A 55 -1.64 5.73 -4.52
CA ILE A 55 -2.11 4.61 -3.71
C ILE A 55 -1.39 4.71 -2.37
N LEU A 56 -2.14 4.72 -1.27
CA LEU A 56 -1.59 4.73 0.08
C LEU A 56 -1.39 3.29 0.56
N ILE A 57 -0.15 2.96 0.95
CA ILE A 57 0.13 1.76 1.76
C ILE A 57 -0.07 2.17 3.23
N GLY A 58 -1.29 2.00 3.74
CA GLY A 58 -1.66 2.48 5.07
C GLY A 58 -1.13 1.60 6.21
N GLN A 59 -0.96 0.31 5.94
CA GLN A 59 -0.40 -0.65 6.88
C GLN A 59 0.52 -1.60 6.12
N PHE A 60 1.63 -1.97 6.75
CA PHE A 60 2.59 -2.93 6.22
C PHE A 60 3.29 -3.61 7.39
N ALA A 61 3.23 -4.94 7.44
CA ALA A 61 3.91 -5.69 8.49
C ALA A 61 4.31 -7.09 8.02
N ILE A 62 5.40 -7.59 8.60
CA ILE A 62 5.91 -8.95 8.45
C ILE A 62 5.99 -9.57 9.84
N ASP A 63 5.52 -10.81 9.97
CA ASP A 63 5.69 -11.59 11.19
C ASP A 63 7.19 -11.72 11.52
N ARG A 64 7.54 -11.55 12.80
CA ARG A 64 8.92 -11.48 13.28
C ARG A 64 9.77 -12.67 12.86
N VAL A 65 9.21 -13.87 12.79
CA VAL A 65 9.99 -15.08 12.46
C VAL A 65 10.41 -15.10 10.98
N TRP A 66 9.76 -14.30 10.14
CA TRP A 66 9.98 -14.21 8.70
C TRP A 66 10.71 -12.93 8.25
N GLN A 67 11.07 -12.05 9.19
CA GLN A 67 11.81 -10.84 8.90
C GLN A 67 13.25 -11.16 8.46
N GLY A 68 13.84 -10.29 7.63
CA GLY A 68 15.21 -10.47 7.11
C GLY A 68 15.35 -11.48 5.96
N GLN A 69 14.27 -12.16 5.57
CA GLN A 69 14.29 -13.19 4.51
C GLN A 69 13.86 -12.65 3.13
N GLY A 70 13.78 -11.33 2.96
CA GLY A 70 13.36 -10.70 1.71
C GLY A 70 11.85 -10.68 1.45
N ILE A 71 11.02 -11.18 2.38
CA ILE A 71 9.55 -11.21 2.23
C ILE A 71 8.96 -9.81 2.00
N SER A 72 9.48 -8.78 2.68
CA SER A 72 9.01 -7.41 2.50
C SER A 72 9.11 -6.94 1.05
N ARG A 73 10.17 -7.36 0.34
CA ARG A 73 10.39 -7.00 -1.07
C ARG A 73 9.36 -7.66 -1.97
N LEU A 74 8.98 -8.90 -1.66
CA LEU A 74 7.95 -9.63 -2.40
C LEU A 74 6.58 -8.98 -2.21
N LEU A 75 6.20 -8.61 -0.97
CA LEU A 75 4.94 -7.90 -0.72
C LEU A 75 4.87 -6.54 -1.41
N LEU A 76 5.97 -5.77 -1.41
CA LEU A 76 6.00 -4.47 -2.08
C LEU A 76 5.94 -4.60 -3.61
N ALA A 77 6.58 -5.64 -4.17
CA ALA A 77 6.49 -5.93 -5.60
C ALA A 77 5.07 -6.33 -6.02
N ASP A 78 4.37 -7.09 -5.18
CA ASP A 78 2.96 -7.45 -5.38
C ASP A 78 2.02 -6.24 -5.26
N ALA A 79 2.31 -5.31 -4.34
CA ALA A 79 1.52 -4.10 -4.14
C ALA A 79 1.60 -3.09 -5.31
N TYR A 80 2.58 -3.22 -6.19
CA TYR A 80 2.70 -2.37 -7.37
C TYR A 80 1.84 -2.95 -8.50
N PRO A 81 0.72 -2.29 -8.88
CA PRO A 81 -0.11 -2.78 -9.97
C PRO A 81 0.69 -2.78 -11.29
N GLN A 82 0.56 -3.84 -12.09
CA GLN A 82 1.03 -3.83 -13.48
C GLN A 82 0.12 -2.99 -14.38
#